data_AF-A0A7V9C6F7-F1
#
_entry.id   AF-A0A7V9C6F7-F1
#
_cell.length_a   1.000
_cell.length_b   1.000
_cell.length_c   1.000
_cell.angle_alpha   90.00
_cell.angle_beta   90.00
_cell.angle_gamma   90.00
#
_symmetry.space_group_name_H-M   'P 1'
#
loop_
_entity.id
_entity.type
_entity.pdbx_description
1 polymer ?
#
loop_
_entity_poly.entity_id
_entity_poly.type
_entity_poly.pdbx_seq_one_letter_code
_entity_poly.pdbx_strand_id
1 'polypeptide(L)'
;MRITTRNWAIVAVAAVVVAVAGWLAWGRSGGGFSAEAEAAGAWVAAQFDQPTPDWQDFGPSIYADITLGLTAAGVEDDTADAALATLAVLSAELLGSPGSAPVGAIGKVVLAVEARGEDPATYLPDRDVEAELRGLLGDDGQFAGADVFNQALAILGLAATDDGVPAAAGEWLAARQCDAGDFTFAGDCPAAPGSEDPDTTAVALQALLAAGETDAADAATAWLLSWQAGDGSISSFGTANANSTATAAQALRAAGEQEAADRAAAFVAGLQVDGPAGDAGGIRFADTDPAPNGFATIQGLLAFGGPAYHEVGAMGVPTAAGIATVGR
;
A
#
# COMPACT_ATOMS: atom_id res chain seq x y z
N MET A 1 -79.19 -0.11 -33.40
CA MET A 1 -79.24 -1.33 -32.57
C MET A 1 -78.08 -1.23 -31.57
N ARG A 2 -78.43 -1.08 -30.27
CA ARG A 2 -77.64 -1.28 -29.03
C ARG A 2 -76.41 -2.20 -29.23
N ILE A 3 -75.18 -1.97 -28.72
CA ILE A 3 -74.69 -1.81 -27.33
C ILE A 3 -73.12 -1.68 -27.42
N THR A 4 -72.50 -0.59 -26.94
CA THR A 4 -71.58 -0.43 -25.78
C THR A 4 -70.05 -0.48 -26.00
N THR A 5 -69.40 0.57 -25.47
CA THR A 5 -68.08 0.62 -24.75
C THR A 5 -66.81 0.33 -25.56
N ARG A 6 -65.67 1.02 -25.37
CA ARG A 6 -65.05 1.51 -24.13
C ARG A 6 -63.92 2.50 -24.48
N ASN A 7 -63.86 3.64 -23.80
CA ASN A 7 -62.69 4.52 -23.73
C ASN A 7 -61.50 3.77 -23.13
N TRP A 8 -60.32 3.82 -23.76
CA TRP A 8 -59.04 3.70 -23.07
C TRP A 8 -58.07 4.74 -23.63
N ALA A 9 -57.57 5.55 -22.70
CA ALA A 9 -56.66 6.67 -22.90
C ALA A 9 -55.34 6.23 -23.53
N ILE A 10 -54.87 6.99 -24.51
CA ILE A 10 -53.48 6.96 -24.95
C ILE A 10 -52.68 7.77 -23.93
N VAL A 11 -52.12 7.09 -22.93
CA VAL A 11 -51.08 7.67 -22.07
C VAL A 11 -49.75 7.40 -22.77
N ALA A 12 -49.21 8.43 -23.41
CA ALA A 12 -47.83 8.44 -23.89
C ALA A 12 -46.92 8.49 -22.65
N VAL A 13 -46.33 7.34 -22.30
CA VAL A 13 -45.24 7.29 -21.32
C VAL A 13 -43.98 7.80 -22.03
N ALA A 14 -43.74 9.11 -21.93
CA ALA A 14 -42.43 9.67 -22.18
C ALA A 14 -41.51 9.20 -21.05
N ALA A 15 -40.68 8.20 -21.33
CA ALA A 15 -39.58 7.82 -20.46
C ALA A 15 -38.57 8.96 -20.46
N VAL A 16 -38.70 9.88 -19.49
CA VAL A 16 -37.67 10.84 -19.15
C VAL A 16 -36.59 10.04 -18.42
N VAL A 17 -35.62 9.54 -19.18
CA VAL A 17 -34.34 9.12 -18.61
C VAL A 17 -33.64 10.40 -18.18
N VAL A 18 -33.86 10.80 -16.93
CA VAL A 18 -32.94 11.71 -16.25
C VAL A 18 -31.68 10.89 -16.03
N ALA A 19 -30.76 10.96 -16.99
CA ALA A 19 -29.38 10.60 -16.74
C ALA A 19 -28.87 11.60 -15.70
N VAL A 20 -29.00 11.24 -14.43
CA VAL A 20 -28.20 11.85 -13.36
C VAL A 20 -26.79 11.39 -13.64
N ALA A 21 -26.12 12.06 -14.58
CA ALA A 21 -24.67 12.11 -14.64
C ALA A 21 -24.20 12.95 -13.45
N GLY A 22 -24.45 12.41 -12.25
CA GLY A 22 -23.67 12.75 -11.08
C GLY A 22 -22.30 12.18 -11.35
N TRP A 23 -21.49 12.95 -12.05
CA TRP A 23 -20.06 12.90 -11.86
C TRP A 23 -19.87 13.19 -10.37
N LEU A 24 -19.89 12.15 -9.54
CA LEU A 24 -19.02 12.14 -8.39
C LEU A 24 -17.64 12.18 -9.00
N ALA A 25 -17.18 13.41 -9.26
CA ALA A 25 -15.86 13.73 -8.80
C ALA A 25 -15.79 13.15 -7.38
N TRP A 26 -15.14 11.99 -7.24
CA TRP A 26 -14.17 11.87 -6.17
C TRP A 26 -13.25 13.08 -6.38
N GLY A 27 -13.71 14.23 -5.86
CA GLY A 27 -12.79 15.22 -5.42
C GLY A 27 -11.89 14.44 -4.50
N ARG A 28 -10.62 14.34 -4.87
CA ARG A 28 -9.57 14.19 -3.88
C ARG A 28 -9.94 15.18 -2.78
N SER A 29 -10.59 14.70 -1.72
CA SER A 29 -10.22 15.10 -0.38
C SER A 29 -8.79 14.59 -0.25
N GLY A 30 -7.86 15.27 -0.95
CA GLY A 30 -6.45 15.16 -0.65
C GLY A 30 -6.41 15.50 0.82
N GLY A 31 -6.04 14.51 1.63
CA GLY A 31 -5.90 14.69 3.06
C GLY A 31 -5.13 15.99 3.26
N GLY A 32 -5.47 16.74 4.31
CA GLY A 32 -4.91 18.07 4.56
C GLY A 32 -3.41 18.09 4.88
N PHE A 33 -2.65 17.11 4.38
CA PHE A 33 -1.26 16.80 4.68
C PHE A 33 -0.33 16.95 3.47
N SER A 34 -0.73 17.70 2.43
CA SER A 34 0.11 17.86 1.22
C SER A 34 1.42 18.59 1.52
N ALA A 35 1.40 19.56 2.45
CA ALA A 35 2.60 20.28 2.85
C ALA A 35 3.58 19.38 3.62
N GLU A 36 3.03 18.51 4.48
CA GLU A 36 3.77 17.52 5.25
C GLU A 36 4.40 16.47 4.33
N ALA A 37 3.67 16.02 3.31
CA ALA A 37 4.18 15.14 2.27
C ALA A 37 5.31 15.80 1.44
N GLU A 38 5.12 17.05 0.99
CA GLU A 38 6.14 17.81 0.27
C GLU A 38 7.41 17.99 1.12
N ALA A 39 7.26 18.32 2.41
CA ALA A 39 8.40 18.50 3.30
C ALA A 39 9.14 17.19 3.58
N ALA A 40 8.43 16.08 3.80
CA ALA A 40 9.04 14.77 3.99
C ALA A 40 9.73 14.27 2.72
N GLY A 41 9.11 14.46 1.55
CA GLY A 41 9.70 14.16 0.25
C GLY A 41 11.00 14.93 0.03
N ALA A 42 10.97 16.26 0.22
CA ALA A 42 12.15 17.10 0.08
C ALA A 42 13.29 16.69 1.04
N TRP A 43 12.96 16.25 2.26
CA TRP A 43 13.96 15.70 3.18
C TRP A 43 14.58 14.40 2.66
N VAL A 44 13.77 13.47 2.13
CA VAL A 44 14.25 12.24 1.50
C VAL A 44 15.14 12.56 0.30
N ALA A 45 14.76 13.50 -0.58
CA ALA A 45 15.60 13.93 -1.69
C ALA A 45 16.95 14.48 -1.22
N ALA A 46 16.94 15.34 -0.18
CA ALA A 46 18.17 15.90 0.38
C ALA A 46 19.09 14.86 1.03
N GLN A 47 18.53 13.81 1.63
CA GLN A 47 19.28 12.67 2.17
C GLN A 47 19.84 11.77 1.06
N PHE A 48 19.10 11.56 -0.02
CA PHE A 48 19.51 10.75 -1.16
C PHE A 48 20.82 11.26 -1.79
N ASP A 49 21.03 12.58 -1.79
CA ASP A 49 22.25 13.23 -2.28
C ASP A 49 23.44 13.16 -1.28
N GLN A 50 23.22 12.68 -0.06
CA GLN A 50 24.30 12.57 0.93
C GLN A 50 25.20 11.36 0.65
N PRO A 51 26.51 11.45 0.93
CA PRO A 51 27.41 10.30 0.84
C PRO A 51 27.08 9.21 1.89
N THR A 52 26.39 9.59 2.96
CA THR A 52 25.99 8.75 4.09
C THR A 52 24.56 9.11 4.47
N PRO A 53 23.55 8.66 3.69
CA PRO A 53 22.14 8.90 4.01
C PRO A 53 21.79 8.19 5.32
N ASP A 54 20.80 8.71 6.06
CA ASP A 54 20.37 8.14 7.34
C ASP A 54 19.96 6.65 7.25
N TRP A 55 19.56 6.19 6.05
CA TRP A 55 19.16 4.81 5.80
C TRP A 55 20.26 3.88 5.25
N GLN A 56 21.53 4.29 5.29
CA GLN A 56 22.65 3.52 4.73
C GLN A 56 22.76 2.07 5.25
N ASP A 57 22.25 1.78 6.45
CA ASP A 57 22.38 0.47 7.10
C ASP A 57 21.19 -0.48 6.84
N PHE A 58 20.15 -0.04 6.10
CA PHE A 58 18.95 -0.85 5.80
C PHE A 58 19.09 -1.75 4.56
N GLY A 59 20.24 -1.70 3.89
CA GLY A 59 20.53 -2.51 2.70
C GLY A 59 19.69 -2.13 1.47
N PRO A 60 19.83 -2.85 0.35
CA PRO A 60 19.26 -2.45 -0.94
C PRO A 60 17.72 -2.36 -1.00
N SER A 61 17.00 -3.07 -0.13
CA SER A 61 15.54 -3.10 -0.18
C SER A 61 14.90 -1.73 0.07
N ILE A 62 15.62 -0.83 0.76
CA ILE A 62 15.14 0.52 1.07
C ILE A 62 14.83 1.34 -0.18
N TYR A 63 15.50 1.09 -1.29
CA TYR A 63 15.28 1.84 -2.53
C TYR A 63 13.92 1.54 -3.17
N ALA A 64 13.37 0.34 -2.94
CA ALA A 64 11.97 0.05 -3.28
C ALA A 64 11.02 0.87 -2.39
N ASP A 65 11.30 0.95 -1.08
CA ASP A 65 10.48 1.70 -0.13
C ASP A 65 10.52 3.22 -0.40
N ILE A 66 11.67 3.78 -0.79
CA ILE A 66 11.81 5.18 -1.23
C ILE A 66 10.95 5.43 -2.47
N THR A 67 11.08 4.58 -3.48
CA THR A 67 10.30 4.68 -4.73
C THR A 67 8.80 4.67 -4.42
N LEU A 68 8.34 3.74 -3.59
CA LEU A 68 6.94 3.59 -3.21
C LEU A 68 6.44 4.75 -2.36
N GLY A 69 7.18 5.18 -1.34
CA GLY A 69 6.79 6.28 -0.46
C GLY A 69 6.62 7.59 -1.23
N LEU A 70 7.61 7.95 -2.06
CA LEU A 70 7.58 9.17 -2.87
C LEU A 70 6.46 9.12 -3.92
N THR A 71 6.30 7.98 -4.60
CA THR A 71 5.24 7.81 -5.61
C THR A 71 3.84 7.85 -4.98
N ALA A 72 3.65 7.20 -3.82
CA ALA A 72 2.38 7.21 -3.10
C ALA A 72 2.00 8.62 -2.63
N ALA A 73 2.98 9.41 -2.16
CA ALA A 73 2.79 10.80 -1.78
C ALA A 73 2.67 11.76 -2.98
N GLY A 74 3.10 11.34 -4.18
CA GLY A 74 3.07 12.17 -5.39
C GLY A 74 4.08 13.32 -5.36
N VAL A 75 5.26 13.09 -4.76
CA VAL A 75 6.32 14.10 -4.57
C VAL A 75 7.68 13.55 -5.00
N GLU A 76 8.60 14.43 -5.38
CA GLU A 76 10.00 14.11 -5.74
C GLU A 76 10.15 12.96 -6.78
N ASP A 77 9.41 13.05 -7.89
CA ASP A 77 9.46 12.04 -8.97
C ASP A 77 10.89 11.73 -9.47
N ASP A 78 11.74 12.75 -9.60
CA ASP A 78 13.14 12.57 -10.00
C ASP A 78 13.93 11.71 -8.99
N THR A 79 13.66 11.87 -7.69
CA THR A 79 14.26 11.04 -6.64
C THR A 79 13.67 9.64 -6.62
N ALA A 80 12.37 9.48 -6.89
CA ALA A 80 11.76 8.17 -7.03
C ALA A 80 12.35 7.38 -8.22
N ASP A 81 12.56 8.03 -9.36
CA ASP A 81 13.21 7.42 -10.54
C ASP A 81 14.68 7.08 -10.26
N ALA A 82 15.40 7.97 -9.56
CA ALA A 82 16.77 7.70 -9.15
C ALA A 82 16.86 6.51 -8.17
N ALA A 83 15.93 6.41 -7.22
CA ALA A 83 15.85 5.29 -6.29
C ALA A 83 15.57 3.97 -7.02
N LEU A 84 14.64 3.96 -7.99
CA LEU A 84 14.40 2.79 -8.82
C LEU A 84 15.66 2.41 -9.61
N ALA A 85 16.35 3.37 -10.24
CA ALA A 85 17.61 3.09 -10.93
C ALA A 85 18.69 2.51 -9.99
N THR A 86 18.80 3.01 -8.76
CA THR A 86 19.69 2.45 -7.74
C THR A 86 19.28 1.03 -7.35
N LEU A 87 17.98 0.75 -7.22
CA LEU A 87 17.45 -0.59 -6.97
C LEU A 87 17.86 -1.57 -8.08
N ALA A 88 17.83 -1.16 -9.35
CA ALA A 88 18.27 -2.00 -10.47
C ALA A 88 19.75 -2.40 -10.32
N VAL A 89 20.61 -1.44 -9.97
CA VAL A 89 22.06 -1.66 -9.76
C VAL A 89 22.31 -2.61 -8.59
N LEU A 90 21.55 -2.48 -7.50
CA LEU A 90 21.72 -3.28 -6.29
C LEU A 90 20.89 -4.57 -6.29
N SER A 91 20.12 -4.84 -7.34
CA SER A 91 19.21 -5.99 -7.41
C SER A 91 19.92 -7.34 -7.28
N ALA A 92 21.17 -7.45 -7.74
CA ALA A 92 21.98 -8.65 -7.58
C ALA A 92 22.32 -8.94 -6.10
N GLU A 93 22.56 -7.90 -5.30
CA GLU A 93 22.76 -8.01 -3.85
C GLU A 93 21.44 -8.35 -3.14
N LEU A 94 20.36 -7.68 -3.54
CA LEU A 94 19.03 -7.84 -2.94
C LEU A 94 18.42 -9.23 -3.18
N LEU A 95 18.42 -9.67 -4.43
CA LEU A 95 17.68 -10.84 -4.90
C LEU A 95 18.54 -12.10 -5.00
N GLY A 96 19.86 -11.97 -4.91
CA GLY A 96 20.78 -13.09 -5.10
C GLY A 96 20.57 -13.82 -6.43
N SER A 97 20.67 -15.15 -6.42
CA SER A 97 20.53 -15.98 -7.62
C SER A 97 19.04 -16.25 -7.97
N PRO A 98 18.69 -16.37 -9.26
CA PRO A 98 17.36 -16.81 -9.70
C PRO A 98 16.86 -18.06 -8.97
N GLY A 99 15.63 -18.03 -8.48
CA GLY A 99 14.98 -19.13 -7.78
C GLY A 99 15.36 -19.26 -6.29
N SER A 100 16.12 -18.31 -5.76
CA SER A 100 16.49 -18.25 -4.34
C SER A 100 16.22 -16.87 -3.71
N ALA A 101 15.61 -15.96 -4.47
CA ALA A 101 15.33 -14.60 -4.02
C ALA A 101 14.39 -14.60 -2.80
N PRO A 102 14.64 -13.75 -1.79
CA PRO A 102 13.70 -13.59 -0.68
C PRO A 102 12.34 -13.10 -1.20
N VAL A 103 11.26 -13.81 -0.84
CA VAL A 103 9.90 -13.56 -1.38
C VAL A 103 9.45 -12.11 -1.20
N GLY A 104 9.63 -11.52 -0.01
CA GLY A 104 9.25 -10.12 0.19
C GLY A 104 10.13 -9.14 -0.59
N ALA A 105 11.40 -9.47 -0.82
CA ALA A 105 12.30 -8.62 -1.61
C ALA A 105 11.88 -8.58 -3.08
N ILE A 106 11.57 -9.74 -3.68
CA ILE A 106 11.08 -9.79 -5.06
C ILE A 106 9.70 -9.14 -5.19
N GLY A 107 8.80 -9.33 -4.21
CA GLY A 107 7.51 -8.65 -4.14
C GLY A 107 7.65 -7.13 -4.12
N LYS A 108 8.56 -6.59 -3.30
CA LYS A 108 8.87 -5.15 -3.27
C LYS A 108 9.45 -4.63 -4.58
N VAL A 109 10.32 -5.39 -5.24
CA VAL A 109 10.88 -5.00 -6.55
C VAL A 109 9.76 -4.92 -7.59
N VAL A 110 8.92 -5.95 -7.72
CA VAL A 110 7.76 -5.94 -8.64
C VAL A 110 6.88 -4.72 -8.36
N LEU A 111 6.55 -4.49 -7.09
CA LEU A 111 5.71 -3.37 -6.68
C LEU A 111 6.31 -2.00 -7.04
N ALA A 112 7.61 -1.79 -6.79
CA ALA A 112 8.29 -0.52 -7.09
C ALA A 112 8.41 -0.27 -8.60
N VAL A 113 8.63 -1.33 -9.40
CA VAL A 113 8.71 -1.27 -10.86
C VAL A 113 7.35 -0.89 -11.46
N GLU A 114 6.28 -1.58 -11.05
CA GLU A 114 4.91 -1.28 -11.47
C GLU A 114 4.48 0.13 -11.04
N ALA A 115 4.88 0.57 -9.83
CA ALA A 115 4.58 1.91 -9.35
C ALA A 115 5.16 3.03 -10.23
N ARG A 116 6.25 2.77 -10.96
CA ARG A 116 6.82 3.72 -11.94
C ARG A 116 6.39 3.45 -13.37
N GLY A 117 5.49 2.48 -13.59
CA GLY A 117 5.01 2.08 -14.92
C GLY A 117 6.09 1.41 -15.77
N GLU A 118 7.12 0.85 -15.14
CA GLU A 118 8.09 -0.03 -15.80
C GLU A 118 7.59 -1.49 -15.78
N ASP A 119 8.20 -2.35 -16.60
CA ASP A 119 7.77 -3.75 -16.77
C ASP A 119 8.70 -4.69 -15.96
N PRO A 120 8.19 -5.40 -14.92
CA PRO A 120 8.97 -6.33 -14.12
C PRO A 120 9.61 -7.47 -14.91
N ALA A 121 9.08 -7.82 -16.09
CA ALA A 121 9.65 -8.86 -16.95
C ALA A 121 10.92 -8.40 -17.69
N THR A 122 11.12 -7.08 -17.84
CA THR A 122 12.24 -6.50 -18.61
C THR A 122 13.10 -5.49 -17.85
N TYR A 123 12.67 -5.10 -16.64
CA TYR A 123 13.38 -4.18 -15.76
C TYR A 123 14.84 -4.60 -15.47
N LEU A 124 15.06 -5.89 -15.24
CA LEU A 124 16.41 -6.45 -15.12
C LEU A 124 16.81 -7.16 -16.43
N PRO A 125 17.98 -6.86 -17.04
CA PRO A 125 18.35 -7.36 -18.36
C PRO A 125 18.28 -8.87 -18.58
N ASP A 126 18.46 -9.67 -17.52
CA ASP A 126 18.53 -11.13 -17.58
C ASP A 126 17.55 -11.80 -16.59
N ARG A 127 16.58 -11.07 -16.03
CA ARG A 127 15.63 -11.62 -15.05
C ARG A 127 14.24 -11.04 -15.23
N ASP A 128 13.29 -11.94 -15.41
CA ASP A 128 11.87 -11.66 -15.27
C ASP A 128 11.50 -11.86 -13.79
N VAL A 129 11.40 -10.76 -13.04
CA VAL A 129 11.16 -10.84 -11.58
C VAL A 129 9.71 -11.15 -11.25
N GLU A 130 8.76 -10.86 -12.14
CA GLU A 130 7.38 -11.30 -11.96
C GLU A 130 7.28 -12.82 -12.14
N ALA A 131 7.79 -13.36 -13.24
CA ALA A 131 7.77 -14.80 -13.50
C ALA A 131 8.55 -15.59 -12.43
N GLU A 132 9.65 -15.03 -11.91
CA GLU A 132 10.37 -15.62 -10.79
C GLU A 132 9.51 -15.66 -9.52
N LEU A 133 8.82 -14.57 -9.16
CA LEU A 133 7.94 -14.56 -7.99
C LEU A 133 6.79 -15.54 -8.13
N ARG A 134 6.15 -15.60 -9.31
CA ARG A 134 5.11 -16.59 -9.63
C ARG A 134 5.64 -18.02 -9.55
N GLY A 135 6.88 -18.25 -9.97
CA GLY A 135 7.54 -19.55 -9.89
C GLY A 135 7.82 -20.02 -8.45
N LEU A 136 7.74 -19.14 -7.46
CA LEU A 136 7.88 -19.49 -6.04
C LEU A 136 6.56 -19.96 -5.41
N LEU A 137 5.42 -19.82 -6.09
CA LEU A 137 4.12 -20.22 -5.54
C LEU A 137 4.02 -21.75 -5.44
N GLY A 138 3.83 -22.24 -4.21
CA GLY A 138 3.55 -23.65 -3.94
C GLY A 138 2.10 -24.04 -4.22
N ASP A 139 1.87 -25.35 -4.34
CA ASP A 139 0.52 -25.92 -4.54
C ASP A 139 -0.43 -25.63 -3.37
N ASP A 140 0.10 -25.26 -2.20
CA ASP A 140 -0.64 -24.89 -1.00
C ASP A 140 -0.99 -23.40 -0.94
N GLY A 141 -0.59 -22.60 -1.93
CA GLY A 141 -0.79 -21.15 -1.98
C GLY A 141 0.29 -20.34 -1.26
N GLN A 142 1.25 -20.98 -0.60
CA GLN A 142 2.37 -20.29 0.03
C GLN A 142 3.48 -20.02 -0.99
N PHE A 143 4.00 -18.80 -1.04
CA PHE A 143 5.27 -18.57 -1.72
C PHE A 143 6.40 -19.23 -0.93
N ALA A 144 7.35 -19.88 -1.61
CA ALA A 144 8.36 -20.73 -0.99
C ALA A 144 9.06 -20.06 0.21
N GLY A 145 8.78 -20.55 1.42
CA GLY A 145 9.40 -20.08 2.66
C GLY A 145 8.91 -18.71 3.17
N ALA A 146 7.84 -18.16 2.60
CA ALA A 146 7.29 -16.88 3.02
C ALA A 146 6.58 -16.98 4.38
N ASP A 147 6.94 -16.10 5.32
CA ASP A 147 6.08 -15.76 6.45
C ASP A 147 4.90 -14.88 5.98
N VAL A 148 4.01 -14.48 6.90
CA VAL A 148 2.80 -13.71 6.54
C VAL A 148 3.15 -12.36 5.93
N PHE A 149 4.14 -11.67 6.50
CA PHE A 149 4.57 -10.36 6.01
C PHE A 149 5.10 -10.45 4.57
N ASN A 150 5.98 -11.41 4.31
CA ASN A 150 6.56 -11.64 3.00
C ASN A 150 5.54 -12.19 1.99
N GLN A 151 4.58 -13.02 2.42
CA GLN A 151 3.46 -13.46 1.59
C GLN A 151 2.61 -12.26 1.15
N ALA A 152 2.27 -11.36 2.09
CA ALA A 152 1.46 -10.19 1.80
C ALA A 152 2.17 -9.23 0.82
N LEU A 153 3.49 -9.02 0.97
CA LEU A 153 4.28 -8.25 0.01
C LEU A 153 4.31 -8.88 -1.39
N ALA A 154 4.41 -10.21 -1.49
CA ALA A 154 4.34 -10.90 -2.77
C ALA A 154 2.96 -10.75 -3.43
N ILE A 155 1.88 -10.91 -2.67
CA ILE A 155 0.51 -10.68 -3.15
C ILE A 155 0.36 -9.25 -3.66
N LEU A 156 0.82 -8.25 -2.91
CA LEU A 156 0.76 -6.84 -3.31
C LEU A 156 1.55 -6.57 -4.59
N GLY A 157 2.75 -7.13 -4.71
CA GLY A 157 3.55 -7.05 -5.94
C GLY A 157 2.79 -7.61 -7.15
N LEU A 158 2.25 -8.83 -7.05
CA LEU A 158 1.50 -9.45 -8.14
C LEU A 158 0.16 -8.76 -8.42
N ALA A 159 -0.47 -8.15 -7.41
CA ALA A 159 -1.69 -7.37 -7.58
C ALA A 159 -1.48 -6.12 -8.44
N ALA A 160 -0.27 -5.57 -8.47
CA ALA A 160 0.07 -4.41 -9.30
C ALA A 160 0.26 -4.78 -10.79
N THR A 161 0.52 -6.05 -11.09
CA THR A 161 0.74 -6.56 -12.45
C THR A 161 -0.57 -6.91 -13.16
N ASP A 162 -0.55 -6.97 -14.50
CA ASP A 162 -1.72 -7.30 -15.33
C ASP A 162 -2.30 -8.71 -15.07
N ASP A 163 -1.45 -9.68 -14.71
CA ASP A 163 -1.85 -11.06 -14.43
C ASP A 163 -2.48 -11.23 -13.03
N GLY A 164 -2.33 -10.22 -12.17
CA GLY A 164 -2.96 -10.15 -10.86
C GLY A 164 -2.53 -11.22 -9.84
N VAL A 165 -3.34 -11.34 -8.79
CA VAL A 165 -3.09 -12.23 -7.64
C VAL A 165 -3.59 -13.65 -7.95
N PRO A 166 -2.74 -14.69 -7.80
CA PRO A 166 -3.21 -16.06 -7.78
C PRO A 166 -4.15 -16.30 -6.59
N ALA A 167 -5.38 -16.78 -6.83
CA ALA A 167 -6.39 -16.96 -5.79
C ALA A 167 -5.89 -17.75 -4.56
N ALA A 168 -5.15 -18.85 -4.81
CA ALA A 168 -4.58 -19.68 -3.74
C ALA A 168 -3.65 -18.90 -2.78
N ALA A 169 -2.98 -17.85 -3.24
CA ALA A 169 -2.13 -17.02 -2.39
C ALA A 169 -2.95 -16.17 -1.41
N GLY A 170 -4.08 -15.62 -1.88
CA GLY A 170 -5.07 -14.91 -1.05
C GLY A 170 -5.74 -15.83 -0.04
N GLU A 171 -6.21 -16.99 -0.49
CA GLU A 171 -6.81 -18.02 0.36
C GLU A 171 -5.85 -18.49 1.45
N TRP A 172 -4.57 -18.69 1.12
CA TRP A 172 -3.53 -19.02 2.10
C TRP A 172 -3.37 -17.92 3.14
N LEU A 173 -3.33 -16.65 2.71
CA LEU A 173 -3.17 -15.51 3.62
C LEU A 173 -4.38 -15.41 4.56
N ALA A 174 -5.60 -15.49 4.03
CA ALA A 174 -6.83 -15.48 4.84
C ALA A 174 -6.85 -16.61 5.88
N ALA A 175 -6.35 -17.80 5.53
CA ALA A 175 -6.27 -18.95 6.43
C ALA A 175 -5.26 -18.79 7.59
N ARG A 176 -4.39 -17.77 7.56
CA ARG A 176 -3.44 -17.44 8.65
C ARG A 176 -3.93 -16.35 9.60
N GLN A 177 -5.13 -15.82 9.38
CA GLN A 177 -5.70 -14.81 10.26
C GLN A 177 -6.03 -15.41 11.64
N CYS A 178 -5.68 -14.69 12.70
CA CYS A 178 -6.05 -15.08 14.06
C CYS A 178 -7.53 -14.79 14.33
N ASP A 179 -8.11 -15.44 15.36
CA ASP A 179 -9.53 -15.27 15.73
C ASP A 179 -9.94 -13.81 15.99
N ALA A 180 -8.99 -12.95 16.40
CA ALA A 180 -9.24 -11.54 16.66
C ALA A 180 -9.17 -10.66 15.39
N GLY A 181 -8.79 -11.22 14.24
CA GLY A 181 -8.64 -10.52 12.96
C GLY A 181 -7.22 -10.06 12.65
N ASP A 182 -6.29 -10.15 13.61
CA ASP A 182 -4.89 -9.79 13.43
C ASP A 182 -4.06 -10.87 12.75
N PHE A 183 -2.83 -10.48 12.42
CA PHE A 183 -1.78 -11.35 11.97
C PHE A 183 -0.54 -11.20 12.85
N THR A 184 0.11 -12.33 13.12
CA THR A 184 1.48 -12.35 13.61
C THR A 184 2.42 -12.46 12.43
N PHE A 185 3.67 -12.02 12.59
CA PHE A 185 4.69 -12.12 11.53
C PHE A 185 4.77 -13.53 10.91
N ALA A 186 4.78 -14.59 11.73
CA ALA A 186 4.89 -15.98 11.28
C ALA A 186 3.54 -16.62 10.87
N GLY A 187 2.41 -16.02 11.24
CA GLY A 187 1.07 -16.61 11.05
C GLY A 187 0.77 -17.77 12.01
N ASP A 188 1.41 -17.79 13.17
CA ASP A 188 1.17 -18.78 14.22
C ASP A 188 -0.02 -18.33 15.09
N CYS A 189 -1.22 -18.83 14.78
CA CYS A 189 -2.44 -18.57 15.54
C CYS A 189 -2.90 -19.83 16.34
N PRO A 190 -3.45 -19.68 17.57
CA PRO A 190 -3.67 -18.43 18.29
C PRO A 190 -2.37 -17.74 18.70
N ALA A 191 -2.33 -16.42 18.54
CA ALA A 191 -1.19 -15.57 18.88
C ALA A 191 -0.81 -15.71 20.37
N ALA A 192 0.49 -15.74 20.65
CA ALA A 192 0.95 -15.60 22.03
C ALA A 192 0.73 -14.15 22.49
N PRO A 193 0.42 -13.88 23.77
CA PRO A 193 0.33 -12.51 24.25
C PRO A 193 1.61 -11.72 23.94
N GLY A 194 1.49 -10.56 23.28
CA GLY A 194 2.61 -9.74 22.84
C GLY A 194 3.18 -10.13 21.46
N SER A 195 2.57 -11.07 20.74
CA SER A 195 2.91 -11.35 19.34
C SER A 195 2.00 -10.64 18.34
N GLU A 196 1.09 -9.78 18.81
CA GLU A 196 0.29 -8.90 17.97
C GLU A 196 1.23 -7.99 17.15
N ASP A 197 1.03 -7.98 15.84
CA ASP A 197 1.89 -7.26 14.91
C ASP A 197 1.04 -6.36 14.00
N PRO A 198 0.88 -5.07 14.35
CA PRO A 198 0.08 -4.15 13.55
C PRO A 198 0.71 -3.84 12.20
N ASP A 199 2.04 -3.93 12.06
CA ASP A 199 2.75 -3.74 10.79
C ASP A 199 2.38 -4.88 9.83
N THR A 200 2.51 -6.14 10.29
CA THR A 200 2.08 -7.31 9.51
C THR A 200 0.58 -7.28 9.22
N THR A 201 -0.25 -6.91 10.20
CA THR A 201 -1.71 -6.82 9.99
C THR A 201 -2.09 -5.77 8.95
N ALA A 202 -1.41 -4.61 8.93
CA ALA A 202 -1.67 -3.56 7.96
C ALA A 202 -1.26 -3.94 6.53
N VAL A 203 -0.12 -4.61 6.35
CA VAL A 203 0.30 -5.11 5.03
C VAL A 203 -0.60 -6.26 4.57
N ALA A 204 -0.97 -7.18 5.48
CA ALA A 204 -1.90 -8.27 5.20
C ALA A 204 -3.29 -7.75 4.80
N LEU A 205 -3.82 -6.73 5.49
CA LEU A 205 -5.09 -6.09 5.12
C LEU A 205 -5.08 -5.63 3.66
N GLN A 206 -4.04 -4.90 3.24
CA GLN A 206 -3.93 -4.42 1.86
C GLN A 206 -3.85 -5.59 0.86
N ALA A 207 -3.12 -6.66 1.21
CA ALA A 207 -3.01 -7.86 0.37
C ALA A 207 -4.34 -8.62 0.26
N LEU A 208 -5.11 -8.73 1.35
CA LEU A 208 -6.43 -9.37 1.36
C LEU A 208 -7.43 -8.59 0.50
N LEU A 209 -7.43 -7.25 0.59
CA LEU A 209 -8.24 -6.39 -0.28
C LEU A 209 -7.88 -6.63 -1.75
N ALA A 210 -6.59 -6.68 -2.08
CA ALA A 210 -6.11 -6.92 -3.45
C ALA A 210 -6.46 -8.33 -3.97
N ALA A 211 -6.48 -9.32 -3.09
CA ALA A 211 -6.85 -10.70 -3.41
C ALA A 211 -8.37 -10.94 -3.46
N GLY A 212 -9.18 -9.98 -3.01
CA GLY A 212 -10.63 -10.12 -2.93
C GLY A 212 -11.14 -10.92 -1.71
N GLU A 213 -10.30 -11.12 -0.70
CA GLU A 213 -10.63 -11.83 0.54
C GLU A 213 -11.34 -10.91 1.54
N THR A 214 -12.56 -10.49 1.20
CA THR A 214 -13.26 -9.38 1.89
C THR A 214 -13.57 -9.66 3.36
N ASP A 215 -13.98 -10.88 3.72
CA ASP A 215 -14.33 -11.21 5.11
C ASP A 215 -13.10 -11.12 6.03
N ALA A 216 -11.94 -11.58 5.53
CA ALA A 216 -10.68 -11.47 6.25
C ALA A 216 -10.18 -10.02 6.31
N ALA A 217 -10.34 -9.26 5.21
CA ALA A 217 -10.02 -7.83 5.19
C ALA A 217 -10.87 -7.04 6.20
N ASP A 218 -12.17 -7.31 6.30
CA ASP A 218 -13.06 -6.67 7.27
C ASP A 218 -12.63 -6.96 8.71
N ALA A 219 -12.23 -8.20 9.00
CA ALA A 219 -11.72 -8.58 10.32
C ALA A 219 -10.39 -7.88 10.67
N ALA A 220 -9.45 -7.79 9.73
CA ALA A 220 -8.19 -7.07 9.92
C ALA A 220 -8.40 -5.57 10.09
N THR A 221 -9.35 -4.99 9.34
CA THR A 221 -9.77 -3.59 9.49
C THR A 221 -10.33 -3.34 10.88
N ALA A 222 -11.27 -4.18 11.34
CA ALA A 222 -11.85 -4.06 12.68
C ALA A 222 -10.79 -4.16 13.78
N TRP A 223 -9.80 -5.05 13.61
CA TRP A 223 -8.70 -5.17 14.55
C TRP A 223 -7.83 -3.90 14.59
N LEU A 224 -7.40 -3.38 13.44
CA LEU A 224 -6.60 -2.14 13.36
C LEU A 224 -7.33 -0.94 13.97
N LEU A 225 -8.64 -0.80 13.72
CA LEU A 225 -9.46 0.23 14.33
C LEU A 225 -9.52 0.10 15.86
N SER A 226 -9.56 -1.14 16.38
CA SER A 226 -9.54 -1.39 17.82
C SER A 226 -8.17 -1.13 18.44
N TRP A 227 -7.10 -1.27 17.65
CA TRP A 227 -5.72 -1.05 18.07
C TRP A 227 -5.29 0.42 18.03
N GLN A 228 -5.95 1.23 17.19
CA GLN A 228 -5.66 2.66 17.07
C GLN A 228 -5.95 3.40 18.38
N ALA A 229 -4.96 4.13 18.87
CA ALA A 229 -5.10 4.97 20.06
C ALA A 229 -5.92 6.24 19.79
N GLY A 230 -6.34 6.91 20.86
CA GLY A 230 -7.17 8.13 20.77
C GLY A 230 -6.49 9.32 20.08
N ASP A 231 -5.16 9.35 20.01
CA ASP A 231 -4.37 10.33 19.27
C ASP A 231 -4.10 9.93 17.81
N GLY A 232 -4.61 8.77 17.38
CA GLY A 232 -4.42 8.23 16.03
C GLY A 232 -3.23 7.29 15.87
N SER A 233 -2.36 7.19 16.88
CA SER A 233 -1.17 6.35 16.80
C SER A 233 -1.47 4.86 16.82
N ILE A 234 -0.56 4.11 16.21
CA ILE A 234 -0.52 2.65 16.25
C ILE A 234 0.78 2.26 16.94
N SER A 235 0.65 1.56 18.07
CA SER A 235 1.80 1.09 18.83
C SER A 235 2.25 -0.26 18.33
N SER A 236 3.56 -0.41 18.06
CA SER A 236 4.21 -1.68 17.76
C SER A 236 5.36 -1.88 18.74
N PHE A 237 5.53 -3.11 19.24
CA PHE A 237 6.50 -3.44 20.31
C PHE A 237 6.47 -2.51 21.54
N GLY A 238 5.28 -2.00 21.87
CA GLY A 238 5.06 -1.10 23.01
C GLY A 238 5.36 0.37 22.76
N THR A 239 5.68 0.76 21.52
CA THR A 239 5.99 2.16 21.16
C THR A 239 5.04 2.65 20.07
N ALA A 240 4.32 3.74 20.36
CA ALA A 240 3.61 4.53 19.36
C ALA A 240 4.64 5.17 18.43
N ASN A 241 4.62 4.81 17.15
CA ASN A 241 5.69 5.19 16.22
C ASN A 241 5.16 5.53 14.81
N ALA A 242 5.97 6.28 14.05
CA ALA A 242 5.63 6.73 12.70
C ALA A 242 5.45 5.58 11.71
N ASN A 243 6.32 4.57 11.73
CA ASN A 243 6.33 3.46 10.78
C ASN A 243 5.03 2.66 10.78
N SER A 244 4.66 2.14 11.95
CA SER A 244 3.44 1.34 12.13
C SER A 244 2.19 2.19 11.91
N THR A 245 2.20 3.44 12.36
CA THR A 245 1.08 4.36 12.17
C THR A 245 0.87 4.71 10.70
N ALA A 246 1.94 4.94 9.94
CA ALA A 246 1.85 5.28 8.51
C ALA A 246 1.37 4.11 7.66
N THR A 247 1.90 2.91 7.92
CA THR A 247 1.48 1.69 7.22
C THR A 247 0.00 1.36 7.52
N ALA A 248 -0.43 1.51 8.78
CA ALA A 248 -1.83 1.37 9.16
C ALA A 248 -2.72 2.47 8.55
N ALA A 249 -2.27 3.72 8.48
CA ALA A 249 -3.01 4.80 7.84
C ALA A 249 -3.34 4.48 6.37
N GLN A 250 -2.34 3.99 5.63
CA GLN A 250 -2.52 3.57 4.24
C GLN A 250 -3.51 2.40 4.13
N ALA A 251 -3.36 1.38 4.98
CA ALA A 251 -4.24 0.21 4.98
C ALA A 251 -5.70 0.57 5.33
N LEU A 252 -5.91 1.42 6.34
CA LEU A 252 -7.24 1.92 6.71
C LEU A 252 -7.86 2.76 5.59
N ARG A 253 -7.06 3.58 4.90
CA ARG A 253 -7.51 4.34 3.72
C ARG A 253 -7.98 3.41 2.60
N ALA A 254 -7.21 2.35 2.32
CA ALA A 254 -7.58 1.32 1.35
C ALA A 254 -8.88 0.59 1.71
N ALA A 255 -9.11 0.36 3.01
CA ALA A 255 -10.36 -0.22 3.53
C ALA A 255 -11.55 0.78 3.57
N GLY A 256 -11.34 2.05 3.21
CA GLY A 256 -12.37 3.09 3.23
C GLY A 256 -12.56 3.79 4.58
N GLU A 257 -11.72 3.52 5.57
CA GLU A 257 -11.76 4.09 6.93
C GLU A 257 -11.06 5.46 7.00
N GLN A 258 -11.56 6.43 6.24
CA GLN A 258 -10.92 7.74 6.03
C GLN A 258 -10.66 8.52 7.32
N GLU A 259 -11.62 8.56 8.24
CA GLU A 259 -11.44 9.30 9.50
C GLU A 259 -10.35 8.68 10.39
N ALA A 260 -10.22 7.35 10.37
CA ALA A 260 -9.18 6.66 11.12
C ALA A 260 -7.80 6.86 10.46
N ALA A 261 -7.74 6.77 9.13
CA ALA A 261 -6.54 7.07 8.36
C ALA A 261 -6.05 8.51 8.58
N ASP A 262 -6.94 9.49 8.61
CA ASP A 262 -6.61 10.91 8.83
C ASP A 262 -6.10 11.18 10.25
N ARG A 263 -6.62 10.48 11.26
CA ARG A 263 -6.05 10.55 12.63
C ARG A 263 -4.63 9.99 12.68
N ALA A 264 -4.39 8.86 12.03
CA ALA A 264 -3.06 8.28 11.93
C ALA A 264 -2.09 9.22 11.19
N ALA A 265 -2.52 9.83 10.08
CA ALA A 265 -1.76 10.85 9.37
C ALA A 265 -1.46 12.07 10.23
N ALA A 266 -2.42 12.54 11.04
CA ALA A 266 -2.19 13.64 11.98
C ALA A 266 -1.14 13.31 13.05
N PHE A 267 -1.11 12.08 13.55
CA PHE A 267 -0.05 11.62 14.46
C PHE A 267 1.32 11.65 13.78
N VAL A 268 1.44 11.09 12.57
CA VAL A 268 2.69 11.08 11.79
C VAL A 268 3.16 12.51 11.48
N ALA A 269 2.24 13.41 11.10
CA ALA A 269 2.54 14.83 10.90
C ALA A 269 3.09 15.49 12.17
N GLY A 270 2.56 15.16 13.35
CA GLY A 270 3.07 15.65 14.63
C GLY A 270 4.49 15.19 14.99
N LEU A 271 4.99 14.15 14.31
CA LEU A 271 6.37 13.68 14.44
C LEU A 271 7.34 14.35 13.47
N GLN A 272 6.84 15.11 12.49
CA GLN A 272 7.66 15.86 11.56
C GLN A 272 8.43 16.97 12.28
N VAL A 273 9.70 17.15 11.89
CA VAL A 273 10.61 18.10 12.52
C VAL A 273 10.58 19.43 11.79
N ASP A 274 10.27 20.48 12.55
CA ASP A 274 10.60 21.87 12.19
C ASP A 274 12.06 22.15 12.56
N GLY A 275 12.89 22.72 11.68
CA GLY A 275 14.31 22.87 12.03
C GLY A 275 15.24 23.59 11.06
N PRO A 276 16.54 23.69 11.38
CA PRO A 276 17.57 24.22 10.47
C PRO A 276 17.65 23.40 9.18
N ALA A 277 18.27 23.97 8.14
CA ALA A 277 18.22 23.58 6.72
C ALA A 277 18.72 22.16 6.33
N GLY A 278 18.77 21.19 7.25
CA GLY A 278 19.09 19.78 6.97
C GLY A 278 18.11 18.75 7.56
N ASP A 279 17.33 19.11 8.59
CA ASP A 279 16.42 18.17 9.28
C ASP A 279 14.94 18.49 9.04
N ALA A 280 14.65 19.67 8.48
CA ALA A 280 13.28 20.12 8.23
C ALA A 280 12.54 19.14 7.31
N GLY A 281 11.33 18.74 7.73
CA GLY A 281 10.50 17.80 6.97
C GLY A 281 10.76 16.33 7.29
N GLY A 282 11.90 15.99 7.90
CA GLY A 282 12.16 14.64 8.39
C GLY A 282 11.19 14.24 9.51
N ILE A 283 10.85 12.95 9.58
CA ILE A 283 9.89 12.41 10.54
C ILE A 283 10.64 11.58 11.58
N ARG A 284 10.34 11.84 12.86
CA ARG A 284 10.89 11.07 13.98
C ARG A 284 10.24 9.69 14.06
N PHE A 285 10.97 8.69 14.55
CA PHE A 285 10.38 7.37 14.80
C PHE A 285 9.31 7.45 15.90
N ALA A 286 9.64 8.04 17.05
CA ALA A 286 8.71 8.30 18.15
C ALA A 286 8.81 9.75 18.67
N ASP A 287 7.84 10.17 19.48
CA ASP A 287 7.77 11.52 20.04
C ASP A 287 8.95 11.85 20.98
N THR A 288 9.54 10.82 21.58
CA THR A 288 10.72 10.92 22.46
C THR A 288 12.03 11.11 21.69
N ASP A 289 12.05 10.85 20.39
CA ASP A 289 13.29 10.91 19.63
C ASP A 289 13.69 12.37 19.33
N PRO A 290 14.99 12.69 19.41
CA PRO A 290 15.45 14.06 19.26
C PRO A 290 15.66 14.49 17.80
N ALA A 291 15.67 13.55 16.85
CA ALA A 291 16.07 13.76 15.46
C ALA A 291 15.20 12.92 14.52
N PRO A 292 15.05 13.34 13.25
CA PRO A 292 14.34 12.55 12.26
C PRO A 292 15.04 11.20 12.02
N ASN A 293 14.27 10.22 11.56
CA ASN A 293 14.77 8.90 11.19
C ASN A 293 14.41 8.62 9.72
N GLY A 294 15.37 8.11 8.97
CA GLY A 294 15.26 7.90 7.52
C GLY A 294 14.18 6.91 7.17
N PHE A 295 14.16 5.76 7.85
CA PHE A 295 13.15 4.74 7.62
C PHE A 295 11.74 5.21 8.03
N ALA A 296 11.64 5.91 9.15
CA ALA A 296 10.39 6.54 9.60
C ALA A 296 9.90 7.61 8.62
N THR A 297 10.80 8.38 8.00
CA THR A 297 10.43 9.40 7.03
C THR A 297 9.95 8.78 5.72
N ILE A 298 10.65 7.76 5.22
CA ILE A 298 10.27 7.04 4.00
C ILE A 298 8.89 6.39 4.15
N GLN A 299 8.66 5.65 5.24
CA GLN A 299 7.34 5.04 5.47
C GLN A 299 6.28 6.07 5.87
N GLY A 300 6.67 7.15 6.54
CA GLY A 300 5.77 8.23 6.94
C GLY A 300 5.00 8.86 5.77
N LEU A 301 5.61 8.90 4.57
CA LEU A 301 4.96 9.34 3.34
C LEU A 301 3.67 8.57 3.02
N LEU A 302 3.58 7.28 3.39
CA LEU A 302 2.40 6.45 3.17
C LEU A 302 1.17 6.97 3.94
N ALA A 303 1.39 7.70 5.04
CA ALA A 303 0.32 8.27 5.83
C ALA A 303 -0.45 9.39 5.09
N PHE A 304 0.23 10.15 4.23
CA PHE A 304 -0.25 11.46 3.75
C PHE A 304 -1.11 11.45 2.48
N GLY A 305 -1.86 10.37 2.25
CA GLY A 305 -2.89 10.35 1.20
C GLY A 305 -2.62 9.39 0.04
N GLY A 306 -1.58 8.57 0.12
CA GLY A 306 -1.29 7.55 -0.89
C GLY A 306 -2.35 6.46 -0.96
N PRO A 307 -2.58 5.86 -2.15
CA PRO A 307 -3.50 4.74 -2.32
C PRO A 307 -2.92 3.46 -1.70
N ALA A 308 -3.62 2.32 -1.80
CA ALA A 308 -3.07 1.03 -1.36
C ALA A 308 -1.77 0.71 -2.14
N TYR A 309 -0.88 -0.10 -1.56
CA TYR A 309 0.41 -0.43 -2.19
C TYR A 309 0.30 -0.86 -3.66
N HIS A 310 -0.63 -1.75 -3.99
CA HIS A 310 -0.84 -2.27 -5.35
C HIS A 310 -1.49 -1.26 -6.32
N GLU A 311 -1.95 -0.12 -5.81
CA GLU A 311 -2.56 0.98 -6.56
C GLU A 311 -1.62 2.19 -6.67
N VAL A 312 -0.42 2.11 -6.07
CA VAL A 312 0.60 3.16 -6.20
C VAL A 312 1.07 3.17 -7.65
N GLY A 313 1.00 4.34 -8.30
CA GLY A 313 1.41 4.52 -9.69
C GLY A 313 1.81 5.96 -9.96
N ALA A 314 2.75 6.16 -10.88
CA ALA A 314 3.15 7.49 -11.36
C ALA A 314 1.92 8.25 -11.87
N MET A 315 1.72 9.47 -11.37
CA MET A 315 0.59 10.31 -11.77
C MET A 315 0.58 10.52 -13.29
N GLY A 316 -0.32 9.85 -14.01
CA GLY A 316 -0.49 10.13 -15.44
C GLY A 316 -1.18 9.09 -16.31
N VAL A 317 -1.38 7.85 -15.86
CA VAL A 317 -2.05 6.84 -16.69
C VAL A 317 -3.26 6.28 -15.95
N PRO A 318 -4.49 6.51 -16.43
CA PRO A 318 -5.63 5.76 -15.94
C PRO A 318 -5.40 4.29 -16.26
N THR A 319 -5.31 3.44 -15.24
CA THR A 319 -5.32 1.99 -15.41
C THR A 319 -6.64 1.58 -16.09
N ALA A 320 -6.55 0.68 -17.07
CA ALA A 320 -7.66 0.29 -17.95
C ALA A 320 -8.78 -0.50 -17.24
N ALA A 321 -8.68 -0.72 -15.92
CA ALA A 321 -9.64 -1.48 -15.13
C ALA A 321 -11.02 -0.80 -14.98
N GLY A 322 -11.20 0.43 -15.46
CA GLY A 322 -12.46 1.18 -15.36
C GLY A 322 -13.52 0.91 -16.44
N ILE A 323 -13.25 0.07 -17.46
CA ILE A 323 -14.24 -0.20 -18.53
C ILE A 323 -14.74 -1.64 -18.44
N ALA A 324 -15.55 -1.90 -17.41
CA ALA A 324 -16.48 -3.02 -17.45
C ALA A 324 -17.41 -2.82 -18.67
N THR A 325 -17.29 -3.73 -19.62
CA THR A 325 -18.11 -3.81 -20.83
C THR A 325 -19.56 -4.04 -20.45
N VAL A 326 -20.38 -3.00 -20.55
CA VAL A 326 -21.84 -3.17 -20.61
C VAL A 326 -22.17 -3.74 -21.98
N GLY A 327 -22.66 -4.98 -21.97
CA GLY A 327 -22.91 -5.78 -23.15
C GLY A 327 -23.86 -5.17 -24.18
N ARG A 328 -23.74 -5.71 -25.39
CA ARG A 328 -24.82 -5.82 -26.37
C ARG A 328 -24.84 -7.23 -26.93
#